data_AF-A0AAN0IJG0-F1
#
_entry.id   AF-A0AAN0IJG0-F1
#
_cell.length_a   1.000
_cell.length_b   1.000
_cell.length_c   1.000
_cell.angle_alpha   90.00
_cell.angle_beta   90.00
_cell.angle_gamma   90.00
#
_symmetry.space_group_name_H-M   'P 1'
#
loop_
_entity.id
_entity.type
_entity.pdbx_description
1 polymer ?
#
loop_
_entity_poly.entity_id
_entity_poly.type
_entity_poly.pdbx_seq_one_letter_code
_entity_poly.pdbx_strand_id
1 'polypeptide(L)'
;IIKDYDVILDASDNVATRYLLNDSCVLLKKPLVSGSALRFEGQLTVYNYKGGPCYRCLFPCPPPPHCVTNCSEGGVVGVVPGVIGSLQALEAMKIITDIGDPMISKLLLFDGFSGTFRHIKLRERNPECSICGDDPTIKELIDYEQFCGSKPNDKERQKELLTENQRISCADYKALLDEGVPHLLLDVREPVEYDICHLPHSHNIPLSQLQKSKDILSLLNTPLSDDNKRGTGCIICLLS
;
A
#
# COMPACT_ATOMS: atom_id res chain seq x y z
N ILE A 1 15.87 3.55 14.91
CA ILE A 1 15.76 2.72 13.69
C ILE A 1 16.57 3.34 12.56
N ILE A 2 16.16 4.46 11.97
CA ILE A 2 16.81 5.04 10.77
C ILE A 2 18.33 5.32 10.94
N LYS A 3 18.75 5.74 12.14
CA LYS A 3 20.16 6.10 12.44
C LYS A 3 21.18 5.00 12.09
N ASP A 4 20.76 3.73 12.15
CA ASP A 4 21.63 2.56 12.02
C ASP A 4 21.78 2.11 10.55
N TYR A 5 21.17 2.81 9.60
CA TYR A 5 21.20 2.50 8.17
C TYR A 5 21.88 3.62 7.36
N ASP A 6 22.48 3.26 6.23
CA ASP A 6 23.21 4.21 5.37
C ASP A 6 22.32 4.88 4.32
N VAL A 7 21.40 4.12 3.73
CA VAL A 7 20.46 4.59 2.71
C VAL A 7 19.05 4.16 3.10
N ILE A 8 18.10 5.08 3.02
CA ILE A 8 16.71 4.83 3.39
C ILE A 8 15.86 4.75 2.11
N LEU A 9 15.00 3.74 2.03
CA LEU A 9 14.05 3.57 0.93
C LEU A 9 12.64 3.87 1.45
N ASP A 10 11.99 4.87 0.88
CA ASP A 10 10.56 5.10 1.09
C ASP A 10 9.77 4.31 0.04
N ALA A 11 9.20 3.19 0.48
CA ALA A 11 8.24 2.38 -0.26
C ALA A 11 6.84 2.45 0.38
N SER A 12 6.56 3.52 1.13
CA SER A 12 5.25 3.72 1.77
C SER A 12 4.23 4.28 0.79
N ASP A 13 2.95 4.00 1.06
CA ASP A 13 1.82 4.42 0.24
C ASP A 13 1.04 5.60 0.85
N ASN A 14 1.53 6.18 1.95
CA ASN A 14 0.85 7.26 2.67
C ASN A 14 1.75 8.48 2.88
N VAL A 15 1.09 9.65 2.89
CA VAL A 15 1.77 10.95 2.90
C VAL A 15 2.44 11.23 4.24
N ALA A 16 1.80 10.86 5.37
CA ALA A 16 2.36 11.07 6.70
C ALA A 16 3.72 10.37 6.89
N THR A 17 3.82 9.11 6.47
CA THR A 17 5.08 8.34 6.51
C THR A 17 6.14 8.98 5.62
N ARG A 18 5.76 9.48 4.43
CA ARG A 18 6.71 10.17 3.55
C ARG A 18 7.30 11.44 4.17
N TYR A 19 6.49 12.26 4.83
CA TYR A 19 6.99 13.44 5.55
C TYR A 19 7.87 13.05 6.75
N LEU A 20 7.47 12.03 7.52
CA LEU A 20 8.27 11.49 8.62
C LEU A 20 9.64 10.99 8.15
N LEU A 21 9.67 10.20 7.08
CA LEU A 21 10.90 9.65 6.50
C LEU A 21 11.79 10.78 5.96
N ASN A 22 11.21 11.73 5.23
CA ASN A 22 11.94 12.91 4.75
C ASN A 22 12.62 13.63 5.91
N ASP A 23 11.86 13.97 6.94
CA ASP A 23 12.35 14.82 8.01
C ASP A 23 13.41 14.09 8.84
N SER A 24 13.18 12.81 9.12
CA SER A 24 14.16 11.94 9.78
C SER A 24 15.46 11.86 8.98
N CYS A 25 15.37 11.71 7.65
CA CYS A 25 16.54 11.62 6.77
C CYS A 25 17.32 12.94 6.73
N VAL A 26 16.64 14.09 6.68
CA VAL A 26 17.31 15.40 6.73
C VAL A 26 18.04 15.59 8.06
N LEU A 27 17.36 15.35 9.19
CA LEU A 27 17.94 15.52 10.53
C LEU A 27 19.14 14.58 10.77
N LEU A 28 19.07 13.35 10.25
CA LEU A 28 20.14 12.35 10.37
C LEU A 28 21.17 12.41 9.22
N LYS A 29 21.01 13.33 8.27
CA LYS A 29 21.86 13.48 7.08
C LYS A 29 21.99 12.19 6.27
N LYS A 30 20.87 11.48 6.08
CA LYS A 30 20.79 10.23 5.31
C LYS A 30 20.15 10.48 3.93
N PRO A 31 20.66 9.87 2.86
CA PRO A 31 19.98 9.86 1.57
C PRO A 31 18.66 9.09 1.65
N LEU A 32 17.66 9.59 0.94
CA LEU A 32 16.33 9.00 0.88
C LEU A 32 15.95 8.70 -0.58
N VAL A 33 15.77 7.43 -0.91
CA VAL A 33 15.28 6.97 -2.21
C VAL A 33 13.77 6.76 -2.09
N SER A 34 12.97 7.70 -2.64
CA SER A 34 11.51 7.65 -2.53
C SER A 34 10.88 7.18 -3.84
N GLY A 35 10.07 6.13 -3.72
CA GLY A 35 9.28 5.56 -4.80
C GLY A 35 7.79 5.71 -4.49
N SER A 36 6.98 5.84 -5.53
CA SER A 36 5.53 5.76 -5.40
C SER A 36 4.90 5.14 -6.64
N ALA A 37 3.73 4.54 -6.48
CA ALA A 37 2.96 3.96 -7.58
C ALA A 37 1.47 4.20 -7.35
N LEU A 38 0.72 4.44 -8.42
CA LEU A 38 -0.72 4.56 -8.39
C LEU A 38 -1.27 4.15 -9.76
N ARG A 39 -2.24 3.23 -9.78
CA ARG A 39 -2.82 2.67 -11.02
C ARG A 39 -1.73 2.06 -11.93
N PHE A 40 -1.44 2.71 -13.05
CA PHE A 40 -0.43 2.33 -14.04
C PHE A 40 0.80 3.23 -14.00
N GLU A 41 0.83 4.22 -13.09
CA GLU A 41 1.89 5.21 -13.00
C GLU A 41 2.83 4.92 -11.84
N GLY A 42 4.11 5.19 -12.04
CA GLY A 42 5.13 5.09 -11.01
C GLY A 42 6.03 6.32 -11.00
N GLN A 43 6.61 6.62 -9.84
CA GLN A 43 7.51 7.74 -9.67
C GLN A 43 8.71 7.35 -8.80
N LEU A 44 9.88 7.92 -9.09
CA LEU A 44 11.10 7.69 -8.35
C LEU A 44 11.99 8.94 -8.30
N THR A 45 12.58 9.20 -7.14
CA THR A 45 13.60 10.24 -6.99
C THR A 45 14.48 9.99 -5.77
N VAL A 46 15.67 10.61 -5.74
CA VAL A 46 16.60 10.59 -4.61
C VAL A 46 16.62 11.98 -3.96
N TYR A 47 16.26 12.02 -2.69
CA TYR A 47 16.26 13.21 -1.84
C TYR A 47 17.46 13.23 -0.88
N ASN A 48 17.78 14.44 -0.42
CA ASN A 48 18.76 14.67 0.65
C ASN A 48 20.13 14.01 0.41
N TYR A 49 20.61 14.05 -0.83
CA TYR A 49 21.90 13.48 -1.21
C TYR A 49 22.71 14.48 -2.02
N LYS A 50 24.01 14.63 -1.67
CA LYS A 50 24.97 15.53 -2.34
C LYS A 50 24.44 16.95 -2.63
N GLY A 51 23.73 17.56 -1.67
CA GLY A 51 23.17 18.92 -1.81
C GLY A 51 21.85 19.00 -2.58
N GLY A 52 21.27 17.87 -2.97
CA GLY A 52 19.94 17.80 -3.59
C GLY A 52 18.80 18.24 -2.66
N PRO A 53 17.61 18.52 -3.22
CA PRO A 53 16.45 18.92 -2.45
C PRO A 53 15.98 17.83 -1.49
N CYS A 54 15.31 18.22 -0.41
CA CYS A 54 14.47 17.30 0.37
C CYS A 54 13.04 17.31 -0.20
N TYR A 55 12.19 16.38 0.27
CA TYR A 55 10.79 16.32 -0.13
C TYR A 55 10.05 17.65 0.12
N ARG A 56 10.29 18.29 1.28
CA ARG A 56 9.69 19.59 1.63
C ARG A 56 10.14 20.76 0.75
N CYS A 57 11.27 20.67 0.06
CA CYS A 57 11.65 21.69 -0.92
C CYS A 57 10.66 21.74 -2.10
N LEU A 58 10.02 20.62 -2.42
CA LEU A 58 9.06 20.49 -3.51
C LEU A 58 7.62 20.57 -3.01
N PHE A 59 7.36 19.96 -1.86
CA PHE A 59 6.05 19.90 -1.23
C PHE A 59 6.16 20.41 0.22
N PRO A 60 6.17 21.74 0.44
CA PRO A 60 6.35 22.31 1.78
C PRO A 60 5.22 21.95 2.75
N CYS A 61 4.00 21.92 2.21
CA CYS A 61 2.77 21.61 2.94
C CYS A 61 2.10 20.37 2.34
N PRO A 62 1.52 19.49 3.18
CA PRO A 62 0.78 18.33 2.70
C PRO A 62 -0.46 18.80 1.92
N PRO A 63 -0.86 18.05 0.88
CA PRO A 63 -2.13 18.27 0.22
C PRO A 63 -3.29 18.02 1.21
N PRO A 64 -4.47 18.60 0.97
CA PRO A 64 -5.65 18.32 1.78
C PRO A 64 -5.96 16.80 1.82
N PRO A 65 -6.35 16.24 2.99
CA PRO A 65 -6.53 14.78 3.15
C PRO A 65 -7.47 14.14 2.12
N HIS A 66 -8.53 14.85 1.74
CA HIS A 66 -9.55 14.39 0.78
C HIS A 66 -9.04 14.34 -0.67
N CYS A 67 -7.91 14.96 -0.98
CA CYS A 67 -7.31 14.93 -2.32
C CYS A 67 -6.24 13.84 -2.47
N VAL A 68 -5.85 13.18 -1.37
CA VAL A 68 -4.85 12.11 -1.40
C VAL A 68 -5.57 10.81 -1.70
N THR A 69 -5.08 10.02 -2.64
CA THR A 69 -5.54 8.64 -2.91
C THR A 69 -4.38 7.69 -2.64
N ASN A 70 -4.59 6.60 -1.89
CA ASN A 70 -3.55 5.59 -1.68
C ASN A 70 -3.77 4.39 -2.62
N CYS A 71 -2.81 3.46 -2.64
CA CYS A 71 -2.88 2.28 -3.51
C CYS A 71 -4.12 1.42 -3.24
N SER A 72 -4.55 1.31 -1.98
CA SER A 72 -5.71 0.50 -1.59
C SER A 72 -7.05 1.06 -2.08
N GLU A 73 -7.17 2.38 -2.21
CA GLU A 73 -8.39 3.03 -2.73
C GLU A 73 -8.34 3.25 -4.25
N GLY A 74 -7.18 3.64 -4.78
CA GLY A 74 -7.02 3.98 -6.19
C GLY A 74 -6.77 2.77 -7.10
N GLY A 75 -6.39 1.63 -6.50
CA GLY A 75 -5.88 0.46 -7.20
C GLY A 75 -4.47 0.69 -7.75
N VAL A 76 -3.67 -0.37 -7.80
CA VAL A 76 -2.35 -0.37 -8.45
C VAL A 76 -2.10 -1.72 -9.12
N VAL A 77 -1.61 -1.71 -10.36
CA VAL A 77 -1.20 -2.93 -11.04
C VAL A 77 0.10 -3.40 -10.40
N GLY A 78 0.12 -4.57 -9.77
CA GLY A 78 1.25 -5.05 -8.95
C GLY A 78 2.62 -5.05 -9.64
N VAL A 79 2.66 -5.10 -10.97
CA VAL A 79 3.90 -4.99 -11.75
C VAL A 79 4.53 -3.59 -11.64
N VAL A 80 3.73 -2.53 -11.52
CA VAL A 80 4.19 -1.14 -11.41
C VAL A 80 5.05 -0.91 -10.16
N PRO A 81 4.61 -1.22 -8.92
CA PRO A 81 5.48 -1.13 -7.75
C PRO A 81 6.64 -2.11 -7.83
N GLY A 82 6.52 -3.24 -8.53
CA GLY A 82 7.65 -4.14 -8.81
C GLY A 82 8.76 -3.47 -9.63
N VAL A 83 8.38 -2.73 -10.68
CA VAL A 83 9.31 -1.93 -11.50
C VAL A 83 9.93 -0.81 -10.66
N ILE A 84 9.11 -0.02 -9.95
CA ILE A 84 9.60 1.10 -9.14
C ILE A 84 10.50 0.62 -8.01
N GLY A 85 10.17 -0.47 -7.31
CA GLY A 85 11.00 -1.05 -6.27
C GLY A 85 12.36 -1.54 -6.80
N SER A 86 12.38 -2.14 -7.99
CA SER A 86 13.63 -2.54 -8.65
C SER A 86 14.51 -1.33 -8.97
N LEU A 87 13.91 -0.23 -9.42
CA LEU A 87 14.62 1.02 -9.67
C LEU A 87 15.08 1.69 -8.36
N GLN A 88 14.30 1.64 -7.28
CA GLN A 88 14.73 2.10 -5.95
C GLN A 88 15.98 1.36 -5.47
N ALA A 89 16.01 0.03 -5.62
CA ALA A 89 17.16 -0.79 -5.27
C ALA A 89 18.39 -0.40 -6.12
N LEU A 90 18.20 -0.14 -7.41
CA LEU A 90 19.28 0.34 -8.29
C LEU A 90 19.86 1.69 -7.85
N GLU A 91 19.00 2.65 -7.47
CA GLU A 91 19.45 3.94 -6.93
C GLU A 91 20.20 3.77 -5.61
N ALA A 92 19.73 2.89 -4.73
CA ALA A 92 20.41 2.59 -3.48
C ALA A 92 21.81 1.99 -3.71
N MET A 93 21.94 1.05 -4.66
CA MET A 93 23.24 0.50 -5.03
C MET A 93 24.19 1.60 -5.54
N LYS A 94 23.72 2.47 -6.45
CA LYS A 94 24.52 3.60 -6.95
C LYS A 94 25.02 4.51 -5.84
N ILE A 95 24.18 4.80 -4.84
CA ILE A 95 24.55 5.62 -3.68
C ILE A 95 25.60 4.90 -2.83
N ILE A 96 25.40 3.62 -2.49
CA ILE A 96 26.30 2.84 -1.63
C ILE A 96 27.68 2.68 -2.27
N THR A 97 27.73 2.39 -3.57
CA THR A 97 28.99 2.18 -4.29
C THR A 97 29.61 3.45 -4.85
N ASP A 98 28.95 4.60 -4.67
CA ASP A 98 29.30 5.91 -5.24
C ASP A 98 29.59 5.86 -6.76
N ILE A 99 28.74 5.15 -7.52
CA ILE A 99 28.87 5.02 -8.97
C ILE A 99 27.73 5.70 -9.74
N GLY A 100 28.07 6.21 -10.92
CA GLY A 100 27.10 6.80 -11.84
C GLY A 100 26.46 8.09 -11.30
N ASP A 101 25.27 8.38 -11.81
CA ASP A 101 24.49 9.57 -11.44
C ASP A 101 23.15 9.11 -10.85
N PRO A 102 22.99 9.11 -9.51
CA PRO A 102 21.71 8.81 -8.88
C PRO A 102 20.62 9.81 -9.29
N MET A 103 19.34 9.47 -9.10
CA MET A 103 18.18 10.32 -9.46
C MET A 103 18.01 11.54 -8.54
N ILE A 104 19.11 12.23 -8.26
CA ILE A 104 19.15 13.47 -7.49
C ILE A 104 18.62 14.60 -8.38
N SER A 105 17.77 15.46 -7.81
CA SER A 105 17.19 16.61 -8.52
C SER A 105 16.46 16.24 -9.83
N LYS A 106 16.03 14.98 -9.96
CA LYS A 106 15.28 14.44 -11.09
C LYS A 106 14.12 13.60 -10.54
N LEU A 107 12.94 13.78 -11.12
CA LEU A 107 11.79 12.91 -10.90
C LEU A 107 11.63 12.03 -12.13
N LEU A 108 11.84 10.73 -11.96
CA LEU A 108 11.48 9.73 -12.94
C LEU A 108 9.97 9.49 -12.84
N LEU A 109 9.29 9.58 -13.97
CA LEU A 109 7.90 9.19 -14.15
C LEU A 109 7.86 7.97 -15.08
N PHE A 110 7.19 6.92 -14.64
CA PHE A 110 6.90 5.73 -15.41
C PHE A 110 5.40 5.73 -15.74
N ASP A 111 5.07 5.65 -17.03
CA ASP A 111 3.70 5.45 -17.50
C ASP A 111 3.59 4.03 -18.07
N GLY A 112 2.85 3.17 -17.35
CA GLY A 112 2.62 1.78 -17.70
C GLY A 112 1.68 1.57 -18.90
N PHE A 113 0.87 2.56 -19.30
CA PHE A 113 0.04 2.43 -20.50
C PHE A 113 0.87 2.59 -21.77
N SER A 114 1.72 3.61 -21.81
CA SER A 114 2.59 3.87 -22.96
C SER A 114 3.93 3.12 -22.88
N GLY A 115 4.27 2.56 -21.71
CA GLY A 115 5.57 1.94 -21.44
C GLY A 115 6.72 2.94 -21.45
N THR A 116 6.45 4.21 -21.16
CA THR A 116 7.44 5.28 -21.29
C THR A 116 8.02 5.71 -19.96
N PHE A 117 9.29 6.14 -20.01
CA PHE A 117 9.97 6.79 -18.90
C PHE A 117 10.23 8.26 -19.25
N ARG A 118 9.86 9.16 -18.36
CA ARG A 118 10.07 10.60 -18.50
C ARG A 118 10.84 11.11 -17.29
N HIS A 119 11.81 12.00 -17.53
CA HIS A 119 12.55 12.66 -16.47
C HIS A 119 12.12 14.12 -16.40
N ILE A 120 11.75 14.57 -15.21
CA ILE A 120 11.49 15.98 -14.93
C ILE A 120 12.60 16.49 -14.02
N LYS A 121 13.23 17.59 -14.42
CA LYS A 121 14.20 18.27 -13.54
C LYS A 121 13.43 18.88 -12.35
N LEU A 122 13.84 18.52 -11.15
CA LEU A 122 13.29 19.08 -9.92
C LEU A 122 13.96 20.41 -9.60
N ARG A 123 13.28 21.23 -8.79
CA ARG A 123 13.88 22.42 -8.20
C ARG A 123 15.03 22.00 -7.29
N GLU A 124 16.05 22.83 -7.21
CA GLU A 124 17.17 22.63 -6.31
C GLU A 124 16.73 22.82 -4.84
N ARG A 125 17.64 22.53 -3.91
CA ARG A 125 17.41 22.79 -2.48
C ARG A 125 16.96 24.24 -2.28
N ASN A 126 15.84 24.42 -1.58
CA ASN A 126 15.35 25.74 -1.21
C ASN A 126 16.07 26.22 0.07
N PRO A 127 16.79 27.37 0.04
CA PRO A 127 17.43 27.95 1.23
C PRO A 127 16.44 28.29 2.35
N GLU A 128 15.18 28.59 2.01
CA GLU A 128 14.09 28.90 2.95
C GLU A 128 13.29 27.65 3.35
N CYS A 129 13.81 26.44 3.10
CA CYS A 129 13.11 25.21 3.47
C CYS A 129 13.04 25.06 4.99
N SER A 130 11.85 24.78 5.52
CA SER A 130 11.60 24.64 6.96
C SER A 130 12.45 23.59 7.68
N ILE A 131 13.07 22.65 6.95
CA ILE A 131 13.89 21.59 7.57
C ILE A 131 15.32 21.49 7.05
N CYS A 132 15.55 21.67 5.74
CA CYS A 132 16.89 21.57 5.17
C CYS A 132 17.45 22.93 4.74
N GLY A 133 16.74 24.04 5.01
CA GLY A 133 17.15 25.41 4.68
C GLY A 133 18.34 25.89 5.52
N ASP A 134 18.73 27.15 5.32
CA ASP A 134 19.89 27.75 5.98
C ASP A 134 19.60 28.10 7.45
N ASP A 135 18.34 28.42 7.78
CA ASP A 135 17.83 28.56 9.15
C ASP A 135 16.55 27.71 9.36
N PRO A 136 16.68 26.40 9.65
CA PRO A 136 15.54 25.49 9.72
C PRO A 136 14.70 25.69 10.99
N THR A 137 13.39 25.77 10.81
CA THR A 137 12.40 25.87 11.90
C THR A 137 12.02 24.51 12.49
N ILE A 138 12.10 23.44 11.70
CA ILE A 138 11.87 22.07 12.14
C ILE A 138 13.20 21.46 12.58
N LYS A 139 13.35 21.22 13.88
CA LYS A 139 14.58 20.69 14.49
C LYS A 139 14.40 19.29 15.10
N GLU A 140 13.16 18.85 15.21
CA GLU A 140 12.77 17.55 15.74
C GLU A 140 11.56 17.02 14.98
N LEU A 141 11.26 15.72 15.17
CA LEU A 141 10.09 15.09 14.57
C LEU A 141 8.82 15.61 15.24
N ILE A 142 7.79 15.81 14.43
CA ILE A 142 6.48 16.32 14.87
C ILE A 142 5.41 15.24 14.79
N ASP A 143 4.20 15.56 15.25
CA ASP A 143 3.03 14.71 15.01
C ASP A 143 2.60 14.83 13.54
N TYR A 144 2.98 13.83 12.74
CA TYR A 144 2.68 13.80 11.30
C TYR A 144 1.22 13.46 11.00
N GLU A 145 0.51 12.78 11.91
CA GLU A 145 -0.92 12.51 11.74
C GLU A 145 -1.70 13.82 11.89
N GLN A 146 -1.38 14.59 12.93
CA GLN A 146 -1.95 15.92 13.15
C GLN A 146 -1.57 16.89 12.02
N PHE A 147 -0.30 16.87 11.58
CA PHE A 147 0.18 17.74 10.50
C PHE A 147 -0.47 17.41 9.15
N CYS A 148 -0.61 16.14 8.81
CA CYS A 148 -1.23 15.70 7.56
C CYS A 148 -2.76 15.62 7.64
N GLY A 149 -3.37 15.78 8.83
CA GLY A 149 -4.81 15.62 9.03
C GLY A 149 -5.32 14.22 8.67
N SER A 150 -4.43 13.21 8.69
CA SER A 150 -4.74 11.83 8.37
C SER A 150 -3.69 10.88 8.97
N LYS A 151 -4.13 9.76 9.51
CA LYS A 151 -3.30 8.65 9.97
C LYS A 151 -2.85 7.77 8.81
N PRO A 152 -1.68 7.12 8.92
CA PRO A 152 -1.20 6.15 7.93
C PRO A 152 -2.21 5.04 7.61
N ASN A 153 -3.04 4.66 8.59
CA ASN A 153 -4.05 3.61 8.50
C ASN A 153 -5.49 4.13 8.38
N ASP A 154 -5.72 5.44 8.21
CA ASP A 154 -7.09 5.99 8.12
C ASP A 154 -7.91 5.43 6.96
N LYS A 155 -7.21 4.87 5.97
CA LYS A 155 -7.77 4.25 4.76
C LYS A 155 -7.72 2.73 4.78
N GLU A 156 -7.05 2.16 5.78
CA GLU A 156 -7.24 0.77 6.09
C GLU A 156 -8.58 0.65 6.81
N ARG A 157 -9.54 -0.06 6.20
CA ARG A 157 -10.70 -0.50 6.95
C ARG A 157 -10.19 -1.16 8.23
N GLN A 158 -10.70 -0.74 9.39
CA GLN A 158 -10.51 -1.50 10.62
C GLN A 158 -10.87 -2.96 10.32
N LYS A 159 -9.86 -3.80 10.13
CA LYS A 159 -10.07 -5.22 9.97
C LYS A 159 -10.41 -5.69 11.36
N GLU A 160 -11.70 -5.84 11.66
CA GLU A 160 -12.13 -6.77 12.69
C GLU A 160 -11.63 -8.15 12.25
N LEU A 161 -10.40 -8.46 12.66
CA LEU A 161 -9.77 -9.73 12.34
C LEU A 161 -10.64 -10.82 12.96
N LEU A 162 -11.05 -11.78 12.13
CA LEU A 162 -11.78 -12.95 12.60
C LEU A 162 -11.00 -13.61 13.75
N THR A 163 -11.68 -13.99 14.82
CA THR A 163 -11.07 -14.79 15.90
C THR A 163 -10.69 -16.18 15.39
N GLU A 164 -9.85 -16.93 16.12
CA GLU A 164 -9.46 -18.30 15.70
C GLU A 164 -10.67 -19.20 15.43
N ASN A 165 -11.72 -19.08 16.24
CA ASN A 165 -12.97 -19.85 16.09
C ASN A 165 -13.82 -19.43 14.88
N GLN A 166 -13.47 -18.33 14.22
CA GLN A 166 -14.13 -17.83 13.01
C GLN A 166 -13.27 -18.06 11.76
N ARG A 167 -12.18 -18.83 11.89
CA ARG A 167 -11.29 -19.20 10.79
C ARG A 167 -11.23 -20.72 10.65
N ILE A 168 -10.90 -21.18 9.46
CA ILE A 168 -10.61 -22.58 9.19
C ILE A 168 -9.36 -22.66 8.32
N SER A 169 -8.48 -23.60 8.60
CA SER A 169 -7.30 -23.83 7.77
C SER A 169 -7.67 -24.59 6.50
N CYS A 170 -6.83 -24.53 5.47
CA CYS A 170 -7.05 -25.33 4.25
C CYS A 170 -7.07 -26.84 4.55
N ALA A 171 -6.28 -27.30 5.53
CA ALA A 171 -6.22 -28.71 5.92
C ALA A 171 -7.52 -29.15 6.61
N ASP A 172 -8.02 -28.34 7.56
CA ASP A 172 -9.28 -28.63 8.27
C ASP A 172 -10.47 -28.55 7.32
N TYR A 173 -10.45 -27.59 6.39
CA TYR A 173 -11.49 -27.48 5.37
C TYR A 173 -11.51 -28.69 4.43
N LYS A 174 -10.33 -29.21 4.05
CA LYS A 174 -10.23 -30.45 3.27
C LYS A 174 -10.81 -31.64 4.03
N ALA A 175 -10.57 -31.73 5.34
CA ALA A 175 -11.16 -32.77 6.18
C ALA A 175 -12.70 -32.66 6.22
N LEU A 176 -13.26 -31.46 6.36
CA LEU A 176 -14.71 -31.24 6.30
C LEU A 176 -15.32 -31.69 4.96
N LEU A 177 -14.61 -31.45 3.85
CA LEU A 177 -15.03 -31.92 2.53
C LEU A 177 -15.02 -33.45 2.43
N ASP A 178 -13.98 -34.09 2.96
CA ASP A 178 -13.83 -35.55 2.95
C ASP A 178 -14.87 -36.25 3.85
N GLU A 179 -15.23 -35.61 4.95
CA GLU A 179 -16.28 -36.07 5.88
C GLU A 179 -17.70 -35.79 5.36
N GLY A 180 -17.84 -35.02 4.28
CA GLY A 180 -19.14 -34.67 3.70
C GLY A 180 -20.01 -33.78 4.60
N VAL A 181 -19.38 -32.96 5.45
CA VAL A 181 -20.09 -32.07 6.37
C VAL A 181 -20.85 -31.03 5.55
N PRO A 182 -22.18 -30.88 5.71
CA PRO A 182 -22.95 -29.88 4.97
C PRO A 182 -22.52 -28.45 5.34
N HIS A 183 -22.15 -27.66 4.34
CA HIS A 183 -21.75 -26.26 4.50
C HIS A 183 -21.97 -25.49 3.19
N LEU A 184 -21.95 -24.15 3.27
CA LEU A 184 -21.96 -23.26 2.11
C LEU A 184 -20.55 -22.68 1.93
N LEU A 185 -19.96 -22.87 0.75
CA LEU A 185 -18.67 -22.26 0.39
C LEU A 185 -18.92 -21.04 -0.51
N LEU A 186 -18.55 -19.87 -0.02
CA LEU A 186 -18.61 -18.62 -0.79
C LEU A 186 -17.21 -18.20 -1.23
N ASP A 187 -17.06 -17.99 -2.53
CA ASP A 187 -15.87 -17.40 -3.11
C ASP A 187 -16.12 -15.92 -3.36
N VAL A 188 -15.42 -15.05 -2.63
CA VAL A 188 -15.65 -13.60 -2.70
C VAL A 188 -14.67 -12.87 -3.62
N ARG A 189 -13.88 -13.62 -4.41
CA ARG A 189 -13.01 -13.05 -5.44
C ARG A 189 -13.83 -12.45 -6.59
N GLU A 190 -13.21 -11.58 -7.38
CA GLU A 190 -13.87 -11.02 -8.56
C GLU A 190 -14.08 -12.12 -9.63
N PRO A 191 -15.10 -12.00 -10.51
CA PRO A 191 -15.47 -13.07 -11.44
C PRO A 191 -14.30 -13.57 -12.31
N VAL A 192 -13.44 -12.65 -12.76
CA VAL A 192 -12.23 -12.99 -13.54
C VAL A 192 -11.29 -13.93 -12.78
N GLU A 193 -11.12 -13.76 -11.47
CA GLU A 193 -10.25 -14.61 -10.64
C GLU A 193 -10.88 -15.98 -10.39
N TYR A 194 -12.22 -16.02 -10.26
CA TYR A 194 -13.01 -17.24 -10.08
C TYR A 194 -13.02 -18.12 -11.34
N ASP A 195 -13.11 -17.49 -12.51
CA ASP A 195 -13.15 -18.17 -13.82
C ASP A 195 -11.80 -18.84 -14.16
N ILE A 196 -10.69 -18.34 -13.62
CA ILE A 196 -9.37 -18.97 -13.78
C ILE A 196 -9.35 -20.33 -13.05
N CYS A 197 -9.78 -20.34 -11.79
CA CYS A 197 -9.90 -21.56 -10.99
C CYS A 197 -10.75 -21.31 -9.73
N HIS A 198 -11.45 -22.33 -9.27
CA HIS A 198 -12.22 -22.31 -8.02
C HIS A 198 -12.40 -23.71 -7.45
N LEU A 199 -12.79 -23.80 -6.18
CA LEU A 199 -13.08 -25.08 -5.54
C LEU A 199 -14.42 -25.63 -6.05
N PRO A 200 -14.56 -26.95 -6.24
CA PRO A 200 -15.85 -27.54 -6.58
C PRO A 200 -16.93 -27.14 -5.56
N HIS A 201 -18.13 -26.83 -6.04
CA HIS A 201 -19.28 -26.44 -5.22
C HIS A 201 -19.16 -25.10 -4.48
N SER A 202 -18.15 -24.27 -4.80
CA SER A 202 -18.14 -22.87 -4.38
C SER A 202 -19.17 -22.04 -5.15
N HIS A 203 -19.75 -21.04 -4.49
CA HIS A 203 -20.58 -20.02 -5.14
C HIS A 203 -19.83 -18.69 -5.18
N ASN A 204 -19.64 -18.13 -6.37
CA ASN A 204 -19.01 -16.83 -6.51
C ASN A 204 -19.98 -15.70 -6.15
N ILE A 205 -19.67 -14.94 -5.10
CA ILE A 205 -20.35 -13.70 -4.76
C ILE A 205 -19.26 -12.66 -4.46
N PRO A 206 -18.87 -11.84 -5.45
CA PRO A 206 -17.75 -10.92 -5.29
C PRO A 206 -17.90 -10.01 -4.09
N LEU A 207 -16.79 -9.77 -3.39
CA LEU A 207 -16.75 -8.94 -2.20
C LEU A 207 -17.28 -7.52 -2.47
N SER A 208 -17.03 -6.99 -3.67
CA SER A 208 -17.53 -5.70 -4.13
C SER A 208 -19.07 -5.62 -4.21
N GLN A 209 -19.74 -6.76 -4.44
CA GLN A 209 -21.20 -6.88 -4.45
C GLN A 209 -21.76 -7.08 -3.04
N LEU A 210 -21.13 -7.96 -2.23
CA LEU A 210 -21.53 -8.21 -0.83
C LEU A 210 -21.57 -6.93 0.00
N GLN A 211 -20.60 -6.05 -0.20
CA GLN A 211 -20.53 -4.79 0.54
C GLN A 211 -21.62 -3.78 0.16
N LYS A 212 -22.24 -3.94 -1.01
CA LYS A 212 -23.29 -3.04 -1.51
C LYS A 212 -24.70 -3.51 -1.14
N SER A 213 -24.88 -4.79 -0.81
CA SER A 213 -26.20 -5.38 -0.56
C SER A 213 -26.37 -5.81 0.89
N LYS A 214 -27.13 -5.03 1.66
CA LYS A 214 -27.51 -5.37 3.05
C LYS A 214 -28.39 -6.63 3.12
N ASP A 215 -29.11 -6.95 2.05
CA ASP A 215 -30.04 -8.07 1.97
C ASP A 215 -29.34 -9.43 1.82
N ILE A 216 -28.15 -9.46 1.23
CA ILE A 216 -27.37 -10.71 1.13
C ILE A 216 -26.80 -11.07 2.51
N LEU A 217 -26.36 -10.08 3.30
CA LEU A 217 -25.84 -10.30 4.65
C LEU A 217 -26.91 -10.84 5.62
N SER A 218 -28.19 -10.49 5.43
CA SER A 218 -29.29 -11.04 6.24
C SER A 218 -29.61 -12.49 5.88
N LEU A 219 -29.48 -12.87 4.59
CA LEU A 219 -29.63 -14.25 4.10
C LEU A 219 -28.47 -15.17 4.54
N LEU A 220 -27.27 -14.64 4.71
CA LEU A 220 -26.15 -15.40 5.28
C LEU A 220 -26.31 -15.65 6.79
N ASN A 221 -27.17 -14.92 7.47
CA ASN A 221 -27.48 -15.15 8.89
C ASN A 221 -28.68 -16.09 9.11
N THR A 222 -29.37 -16.52 8.04
CA THR A 222 -30.44 -17.51 8.18
C THR A 222 -29.85 -18.92 8.30
N PRO A 223 -30.25 -19.71 9.33
CA PRO A 223 -29.85 -21.10 9.43
C PRO A 223 -30.30 -21.87 8.18
N LEU A 224 -29.41 -22.69 7.62
CA LEU A 224 -29.78 -23.62 6.56
C LEU A 224 -30.74 -24.67 7.13
N SER A 225 -32.04 -24.41 7.03
CA SER A 225 -33.09 -25.36 7.40
C SER A 225 -33.47 -26.18 6.17
N ASP A 226 -33.07 -27.45 6.15
CA ASP A 226 -33.58 -28.44 5.21
C ASP A 226 -34.34 -29.51 6.01
N ASP A 227 -35.54 -29.85 5.54
CA ASP A 227 -36.63 -30.45 6.32
C ASP A 227 -36.43 -31.94 6.67
N ASN A 228 -35.19 -32.46 6.70
CA ASN A 228 -34.92 -33.82 7.16
C ASN A 228 -33.50 -34.12 7.67
N LYS A 229 -32.62 -33.13 7.84
CA LYS A 229 -31.34 -33.32 8.55
C LYS A 229 -31.01 -32.03 9.30
N ARG A 230 -31.10 -32.06 10.64
CA ARG A 230 -30.58 -30.98 11.50
C ARG A 230 -29.05 -30.95 11.38
N GLY A 231 -28.54 -30.23 10.38
CA GLY A 231 -27.14 -29.84 10.27
C GLY A 231 -27.02 -28.34 10.50
N THR A 232 -26.22 -27.92 11.47
CA THR A 232 -25.77 -26.54 11.58
C THR A 232 -24.81 -26.26 10.42
N GLY A 233 -25.32 -25.85 9.26
CA GLY A 233 -24.46 -25.50 8.14
C GLY A 233 -23.67 -24.23 8.45
N CYS A 234 -22.35 -24.28 8.33
CA CYS A 234 -21.49 -23.10 8.44
C CYS A 234 -21.27 -22.46 7.06
N ILE A 235 -21.09 -21.14 7.03
CA ILE A 235 -20.67 -20.41 5.84
C ILE A 235 -19.17 -20.23 5.92
N ILE A 236 -18.48 -20.67 4.87
CA ILE A 236 -17.03 -20.56 4.76
C ILE A 236 -16.75 -19.62 3.59
N CYS A 237 -16.04 -18.52 3.87
CA CYS A 237 -15.67 -17.53 2.87
C CYS A 237 -14.19 -17.70 2.49
N LEU A 238 -13.91 -17.85 1.20
CA LEU A 238 -12.55 -17.79 0.67
C LEU A 238 -12.17 -16.33 0.47
N LEU A 239 -11.32 -15.82 1.37
CA LEU A 239 -10.73 -14.49 1.24
C LEU A 239 -9.42 -14.59 0.44
N SER A 240 -9.16 -13.58 -0.38
CA SER A 240 -7.87 -13.39 -1.06
C SER A 240 -6.75 -13.01 -0.11
#